data_AF-A0AA37N9L6-F1
#
_entry.id   AF-A0AA37N9L6-F1
#
_cell.length_a   1.000
_cell.length_b   1.000
_cell.length_c   1.000
_cell.angle_alpha   90.00
_cell.angle_beta   90.00
_cell.angle_gamma   90.00
#
_symmetry.space_group_name_H-M   'P 1'
#
loop_
_entity.id
_entity.type
_entity.pdbx_description
1 polymer ?
#
loop_
_entity_poly.entity_id
_entity_poly.type
_entity_poly.pdbx_seq_one_letter_code
_entity_poly.pdbx_strand_id
1 'polypeptide(L)'
;MADVIQLYNGTDAVSRKGMNDRFAAANEKFEAVDGKTKEIEDHVEGHAQQIAAHVADTTVHITGAERTAWNGKATITALNAVKATADAALPKAGGAMTGTLVAAGGADYTTARVRNIVCATDTNVTINDGDVLHVYK
;
A
#
# COMPACT_ATOMS: atom_id res chain seq x y z
N MET A 1 -7.89 56.85 90.48
CA MET A 1 -8.36 55.91 89.45
C MET A 1 -7.44 56.10 88.26
N ALA A 2 -6.55 55.13 87.99
CA ALA A 2 -5.59 55.25 86.89
C ALA A 2 -6.34 55.00 85.58
N ASP A 3 -6.38 56.03 84.73
CA ASP A 3 -6.98 55.97 83.41
C ASP A 3 -6.14 55.02 82.54
N VAL A 4 -6.70 53.85 82.25
CA VAL A 4 -6.04 52.84 81.42
C VAL A 4 -6.09 53.36 79.99
N ILE A 5 -5.01 53.99 79.55
CA ILE A 5 -4.77 54.33 78.15
C ILE A 5 -4.78 53.01 77.37
N GLN A 6 -5.92 52.71 76.75
CA GLN A 6 -6.02 51.64 75.76
C GLN A 6 -5.19 52.07 74.55
N LEU A 7 -3.94 51.59 74.47
CA LEU A 7 -3.12 51.74 73.27
C LEU A 7 -3.87 51.08 72.11
N TYR A 8 -4.49 51.91 71.28
CA TYR A 8 -5.13 51.48 70.04
C TYR A 8 -4.02 51.06 69.06
N ASN A 9 -3.56 49.82 69.18
CA ASN A 9 -2.55 49.27 68.28
C ASN A 9 -3.16 49.21 66.87
N GLY A 10 -2.55 49.97 65.96
CA GLY A 10 -2.96 50.07 64.56
C GLY A 10 -3.29 48.72 63.95
N THR A 11 -4.47 48.66 63.34
CA THR A 11 -5.08 47.48 62.70
C THR A 11 -5.18 46.30 63.66
N ASP A 12 -6.37 46.13 64.26
CA ASP A 12 -6.76 44.97 65.08
C ASP A 12 -6.11 43.67 64.55
N ALA A 13 -5.49 42.90 65.43
CA ALA A 13 -4.78 41.66 65.09
C ALA A 13 -5.64 40.71 64.25
N VAL A 14 -6.97 40.75 64.44
CA VAL A 14 -7.96 40.02 63.64
C VAL A 14 -7.90 40.40 62.15
N SER A 15 -7.75 41.69 61.83
CA SER A 15 -7.67 42.18 60.45
C SER A 15 -6.36 41.79 59.77
N ARG A 16 -5.22 41.80 60.48
CA ARG A 16 -3.94 41.29 59.94
C ARG A 16 -3.98 39.79 59.69
N LYS A 17 -4.57 39.02 60.61
CA LYS A 17 -4.78 37.59 60.42
C LYS A 17 -5.62 37.32 59.16
N GLY A 18 -6.72 38.04 58.98
CA GLY A 18 -7.57 37.90 57.80
C GLY A 18 -6.85 38.24 56.47
N MET A 19 -5.95 39.23 56.46
CA MET A 19 -5.10 39.50 55.29
C MET A 19 -4.12 38.34 55.03
N ASN A 20 -3.44 37.86 56.06
CA ASN A 20 -2.50 36.74 55.92
C ASN A 20 -3.19 35.47 55.42
N ASP A 21 -4.37 35.14 55.94
CA ASP A 21 -5.16 33.98 55.50
C ASP A 21 -5.56 34.12 54.01
N ARG A 22 -5.92 35.34 53.57
CA ARG A 22 -6.23 35.62 52.15
C ARG A 22 -5.00 35.49 51.25
N PHE A 23 -3.83 35.92 51.71
CA PHE A 23 -2.58 35.75 50.98
C PHE A 23 -2.19 34.28 50.87
N ALA A 24 -2.35 33.50 51.94
CA ALA A 24 -2.10 32.06 51.91
C ALA A 24 -3.02 31.35 50.89
N ALA A 25 -4.33 31.64 50.93
CA ALA A 25 -5.29 31.07 49.98
C ALA A 25 -5.03 31.52 48.53
N ALA A 26 -4.56 32.75 48.32
CA ALA A 26 -4.14 33.21 46.99
C ALA A 26 -2.89 32.46 46.52
N ASN A 27 -1.90 32.28 47.40
CA ASN A 27 -0.69 31.52 47.10
C ASN A 27 -1.01 30.09 46.68
N GLU A 28 -1.83 29.38 47.44
CA GLU A 28 -2.29 28.02 47.09
C GLU A 28 -2.95 27.95 45.71
N LYS A 29 -3.76 28.97 45.35
CA LYS A 29 -4.36 29.06 44.02
C LYS A 29 -3.33 29.31 42.92
N PHE A 30 -2.31 30.13 43.19
CA PHE A 30 -1.23 30.38 42.23
C PHE A 30 -0.40 29.12 41.98
N GLU A 31 -0.04 28.39 43.04
CA GLU A 31 0.66 27.09 42.89
C GLU A 31 -0.17 26.09 42.08
N ALA A 32 -1.49 26.04 42.30
CA ALA A 32 -2.38 25.17 41.53
C ALA A 32 -2.48 25.57 40.05
N VAL A 33 -2.45 26.87 39.75
CA VAL A 33 -2.44 27.38 38.36
C VAL A 33 -1.11 27.08 37.69
N ASP A 34 0.01 27.27 38.39
CA ASP A 34 1.34 26.92 37.89
C ASP A 34 1.44 25.44 37.54
N GLY A 35 0.96 24.56 38.43
CA GLY A 35 0.88 23.12 38.16
C GLY A 35 0.05 22.78 36.93
N LYS A 36 -1.11 23.43 36.74
CA LYS A 36 -1.94 23.24 35.54
C LYS A 36 -1.26 23.76 34.28
N THR A 37 -0.54 24.88 34.35
CA THR A 37 0.25 25.40 33.24
C THR A 37 1.29 24.37 32.82
N LYS A 38 2.01 23.79 33.78
CA LYS A 38 2.98 22.73 33.52
C LYS A 38 2.35 21.48 32.88
N GLU A 39 1.20 21.03 33.37
CA GLU A 39 0.47 19.91 32.74
C GLU A 39 0.10 20.20 31.29
N ILE A 40 -0.30 21.44 30.98
CA ILE A 40 -0.62 21.86 29.61
C ILE A 40 0.63 21.86 28.74
N GLU A 41 1.75 22.39 29.23
CA GLU A 41 3.03 22.38 28.52
C GLU A 41 3.48 20.95 28.20
N ASP A 42 3.43 20.05 29.20
CA ASP A 42 3.81 18.65 29.05
C ASP A 42 2.92 17.93 28.02
N HIS A 43 1.60 18.20 28.02
CA HIS A 43 0.69 17.65 27.00
C HIS A 43 0.97 18.18 25.59
N VAL A 44 1.23 19.49 25.45
CA VAL A 44 1.52 20.11 24.15
C VAL A 44 2.81 19.54 23.55
N GLU A 45 3.85 19.40 24.37
CA GLU A 45 5.11 18.78 23.98
C GLU A 45 4.89 17.31 23.57
N GLY A 46 4.10 16.56 24.36
CA GLY A 46 3.74 15.18 24.03
C GLY A 46 3.02 15.05 22.68
N HIS A 47 2.07 15.93 22.39
CA HIS A 47 1.40 15.95 21.08
C HIS A 47 2.36 16.31 19.94
N ALA A 48 3.28 17.25 20.15
CA ALA A 48 4.29 17.60 19.14
C ALA A 48 5.20 16.40 18.80
N GLN A 49 5.61 15.64 19.82
CA GLN A 49 6.40 14.41 19.63
C GLN A 49 5.61 13.33 18.89
N GLN A 50 4.33 13.15 19.20
CA GLN A 50 3.45 12.21 18.50
C GLN A 50 3.28 12.57 17.02
N ILE A 51 3.10 13.85 16.70
CA ILE A 51 3.00 14.32 15.32
C ILE A 51 4.34 14.10 14.58
N ALA A 52 5.47 14.42 15.22
CA ALA A 52 6.78 14.18 14.64
C ALA A 52 7.01 12.69 14.34
N ALA A 53 6.60 11.80 15.26
CA ALA A 53 6.65 10.36 15.05
C ALA A 53 5.76 9.91 13.89
N HIS A 54 4.53 10.43 13.79
CA HIS A 54 3.62 10.13 12.67
C HIS A 54 4.23 10.55 11.33
N VAL A 55 4.75 11.77 11.21
CA VAL A 55 5.35 12.30 9.98
C VAL A 55 6.61 11.50 9.58
N ALA A 56 7.36 10.98 10.55
CA ALA A 56 8.52 10.13 10.31
C ALA A 56 8.16 8.69 9.93
N ASP A 57 6.93 8.23 10.18
CA ASP A 57 6.48 6.89 9.85
C ASP A 57 6.21 6.77 8.34
N THR A 58 7.18 6.23 7.62
CA THR A 58 7.10 6.02 6.16
C THR A 58 6.19 4.86 5.78
N THR A 59 5.71 4.06 6.74
CA THR A 59 4.83 2.91 6.43
C THR A 59 3.38 3.31 6.25
N VAL A 60 2.97 4.43 6.85
CA VAL A 60 1.59 4.97 6.76
C VAL A 60 1.44 6.04 5.68
N HIS A 61 2.55 6.55 5.14
CA HIS A 61 2.56 7.54 4.06
C HIS A 61 2.77 6.88 2.70
N ILE A 62 2.28 7.52 1.64
CA ILE A 62 2.52 7.09 0.26
C ILE A 62 3.21 8.20 -0.52
N THR A 63 4.23 7.83 -1.29
CA THR A 63 4.96 8.72 -2.18
C THR A 63 4.23 8.91 -3.51
N GLY A 64 4.57 9.98 -4.24
CA GLY A 64 4.08 10.18 -5.60
C GLY A 64 4.51 9.07 -6.57
N ALA A 65 5.69 8.49 -6.35
CA ALA A 65 6.21 7.37 -7.12
C ALA A 65 5.38 6.09 -6.89
N GLU A 66 5.06 5.75 -5.63
CA GLU A 66 4.20 4.61 -5.30
C GLU A 66 2.81 4.76 -5.93
N ARG A 67 2.21 5.96 -5.83
CA ARG A 67 0.91 6.24 -6.45
C ARG A 67 0.95 6.04 -7.97
N THR A 68 2.00 6.53 -8.63
CA THR A 68 2.20 6.37 -10.07
C THR A 68 2.36 4.89 -10.44
N ALA A 69 3.15 4.15 -9.66
CA ALA A 69 3.38 2.72 -9.89
C ALA A 69 2.10 1.89 -9.71
N TRP A 70 1.30 2.16 -8.68
CA TRP A 70 0.02 1.49 -8.47
C TRP A 70 -1.00 1.82 -9.56
N ASN A 71 -1.09 3.09 -9.95
CA ASN A 71 -1.98 3.53 -11.04
C ASN A 71 -1.55 2.98 -12.41
N GLY A 72 -0.27 2.66 -12.60
CA GLY A 72 0.25 2.04 -13.81
C GLY A 72 0.09 0.52 -13.89
N LYS A 73 -0.41 -0.15 -12.85
CA LYS A 73 -0.65 -1.60 -12.90
C LYS A 73 -1.73 -1.93 -13.92
N ALA A 74 -1.53 -3.02 -14.67
CA ALA A 74 -2.50 -3.50 -15.64
C ALA A 74 -3.85 -3.80 -14.96
N THR A 75 -4.93 -3.37 -15.61
CA THR A 75 -6.28 -3.71 -15.17
C THR A 75 -6.62 -5.15 -15.55
N ILE A 76 -7.59 -5.75 -14.87
CA ILE A 76 -8.12 -7.08 -15.22
C ILE A 76 -8.58 -7.10 -16.68
N THR A 77 -9.19 -6.01 -17.17
CA THR A 77 -9.59 -5.87 -18.58
C THR A 77 -8.40 -5.96 -19.53
N ALA A 78 -7.31 -5.25 -19.23
CA ALA A 78 -6.09 -5.30 -20.05
C ALA A 78 -5.48 -6.70 -20.07
N LEU A 79 -5.43 -7.38 -18.92
CA LEU A 79 -4.94 -8.76 -18.81
C LEU A 79 -5.83 -9.75 -19.57
N ASN A 80 -7.15 -9.59 -19.50
CA ASN A 80 -8.10 -10.42 -20.23
C ASN A 80 -8.00 -10.22 -21.75
N ALA A 81 -7.72 -8.99 -22.21
CA ALA A 81 -7.48 -8.72 -23.63
C ALA A 81 -6.21 -9.44 -24.11
N VAL A 82 -5.11 -9.35 -23.37
CA VAL A 82 -3.86 -10.08 -23.67
C VAL A 82 -4.11 -11.59 -23.68
N LYS A 83 -4.86 -12.10 -22.70
CA LYS A 83 -5.24 -13.52 -22.63
C LYS A 83 -6.04 -13.92 -23.88
N ALA A 84 -7.02 -13.12 -24.29
CA ALA A 84 -7.84 -13.40 -25.47
C ALA A 84 -6.99 -13.40 -26.76
N THR A 85 -6.03 -12.48 -26.90
CA THR A 85 -5.09 -12.46 -28.02
C THR A 85 -4.21 -13.71 -28.04
N ALA A 86 -3.64 -14.11 -26.90
CA ALA A 86 -2.85 -15.34 -26.79
C ALA A 86 -3.69 -16.59 -27.08
N ASP A 87 -4.92 -16.62 -26.57
CA ASP A 87 -5.88 -17.69 -26.79
C ASP A 87 -6.33 -17.79 -28.26
N ALA A 88 -6.37 -16.69 -29.00
CA ALA A 88 -6.70 -16.66 -30.41
C ALA A 88 -5.51 -17.04 -31.31
N ALA A 89 -4.28 -16.78 -30.86
CA ALA A 89 -3.07 -17.09 -31.61
C ALA A 89 -2.82 -18.60 -31.78
N LEU A 90 -3.37 -19.43 -30.88
CA LEU A 90 -3.30 -20.89 -30.98
C LEU A 90 -4.70 -21.46 -31.20
N PRO A 91 -5.00 -22.08 -32.36
CA PRO A 91 -6.26 -22.79 -32.59
C PRO A 91 -6.38 -24.05 -31.72
N LYS A 92 -6.65 -23.88 -30.42
CA LYS A 92 -6.65 -24.95 -29.38
C LYS A 92 -7.71 -26.05 -29.57
N ALA A 93 -8.74 -25.80 -30.39
CA ALA A 93 -9.81 -26.75 -30.67
C ALA A 93 -9.58 -27.58 -31.95
N GLY A 94 -8.38 -27.54 -32.54
CA GLY A 94 -8.10 -28.21 -33.81
C GLY A 94 -8.64 -27.41 -35.00
N GLY A 95 -8.24 -26.15 -35.11
CA GLY A 95 -8.56 -25.32 -36.27
C GLY A 95 -7.65 -25.61 -37.47
N ALA A 96 -8.04 -25.14 -38.65
CA ALA A 96 -7.17 -25.15 -39.81
C ALA A 96 -5.92 -24.30 -39.50
N MET A 97 -4.74 -24.93 -39.46
CA MET A 97 -3.49 -24.20 -39.51
C MET A 97 -3.45 -23.50 -40.86
N THR A 98 -3.44 -22.17 -40.82
CA THR A 98 -3.32 -21.34 -42.01
C THR A 98 -1.88 -20.84 -42.12
N GLY A 99 -1.32 -20.83 -43.32
CA GLY A 99 0.09 -20.51 -43.56
C GLY A 99 0.99 -21.74 -43.70
N THR A 100 2.24 -21.50 -44.12
CA THR A 100 3.23 -22.55 -44.39
C THR A 100 3.81 -23.11 -43.10
N LEU A 101 3.78 -24.44 -42.95
CA LEU A 101 4.53 -25.13 -41.90
C LEU A 101 5.98 -25.30 -42.35
N VAL A 102 6.93 -24.69 -41.63
CA VAL A 102 8.36 -24.77 -41.91
C VAL A 102 9.05 -25.53 -40.78
N ALA A 103 9.81 -26.55 -41.11
CA ALA A 103 10.65 -27.26 -40.15
C ALA A 103 11.83 -26.37 -39.70
N ALA A 104 12.25 -26.49 -38.44
CA ALA A 104 13.29 -25.65 -37.88
C ALA A 104 14.63 -25.83 -38.63
N GLY A 105 15.30 -24.73 -38.99
CA GLY A 105 16.57 -24.77 -39.69
C GLY A 105 17.69 -25.37 -38.83
N GLY A 106 18.58 -26.17 -39.44
CA GLY A 106 19.72 -26.80 -38.75
C GLY A 106 19.40 -28.09 -38.01
N ALA A 107 18.14 -28.56 -38.04
CA ALA A 107 17.79 -29.90 -37.61
C ALA A 107 17.91 -30.89 -38.78
N ASP A 108 18.63 -31.98 -38.58
CA ASP A 108 18.76 -33.05 -39.57
C ASP A 108 17.52 -33.96 -39.51
N TYR A 109 16.69 -33.91 -40.55
CA TYR A 109 15.43 -34.65 -40.65
C TYR A 109 15.53 -35.92 -41.54
N THR A 110 16.70 -36.57 -41.59
CA THR A 110 16.94 -37.81 -42.39
C THR A 110 17.27 -38.98 -41.46
N THR A 111 16.71 -40.18 -41.60
CA THR A 111 16.60 -41.01 -42.83
C THR A 111 15.18 -41.31 -43.35
N ALA A 112 14.15 -40.64 -42.84
CA ALA A 112 12.84 -40.60 -43.51
C ALA A 112 12.30 -39.17 -43.47
N ARG A 113 12.69 -38.37 -44.46
CA ARG A 113 12.11 -37.04 -44.68
C ARG A 113 10.67 -37.22 -45.12
N VAL A 114 9.71 -36.83 -44.27
CA VAL A 114 8.29 -36.78 -44.64
C VAL A 114 8.08 -35.61 -45.59
N ARG A 115 7.83 -35.87 -46.89
CA ARG A 115 7.62 -34.85 -47.93
C ARG A 115 6.17 -34.37 -48.02
N ASN A 116 5.20 -35.28 -47.93
CA ASN A 116 3.76 -35.02 -47.87
C ASN A 116 3.14 -35.98 -46.85
N ILE A 117 2.02 -35.60 -46.21
CA ILE A 117 1.14 -36.55 -45.53
C ILE A 117 -0.15 -36.59 -46.36
N VAL A 118 -0.29 -37.60 -47.20
CA VAL A 118 -1.41 -37.76 -48.12
C VAL A 118 -2.45 -38.63 -47.43
N CYS A 119 -3.65 -38.14 -47.15
CA CYS A 119 -4.73 -38.97 -46.60
C CYS A 119 -5.67 -39.42 -47.73
N ALA A 120 -5.92 -40.72 -47.94
CA ALA A 120 -6.81 -41.23 -49.00
C ALA A 120 -7.60 -42.48 -48.60
N THR A 121 -8.76 -42.81 -49.22
CA THR A 121 -9.58 -43.99 -48.85
C THR A 121 -9.04 -45.36 -49.34
N ASP A 122 -8.05 -45.33 -50.22
CA ASP A 122 -7.37 -46.54 -50.68
C ASP A 122 -5.93 -46.20 -51.10
N THR A 123 -5.17 -47.25 -51.40
CA THR A 123 -3.77 -47.14 -51.84
C THR A 123 -3.66 -46.80 -53.32
N ASN A 124 -4.78 -46.70 -54.05
CA ASN A 124 -4.78 -46.40 -55.49
C ASN A 124 -4.68 -44.89 -55.72
N VAL A 125 -3.78 -44.28 -54.97
CA VAL A 125 -3.43 -42.88 -55.04
C VAL A 125 -1.96 -42.82 -55.35
N THR A 126 -1.63 -42.12 -56.42
CA THR A 126 -0.25 -41.95 -56.85
C THR A 126 0.55 -41.26 -55.76
N ILE A 127 1.50 -41.97 -55.16
CA ILE A 127 2.50 -41.41 -54.22
C ILE A 127 3.90 -41.54 -54.77
N ASN A 128 4.74 -40.58 -54.42
CA ASN A 128 6.12 -40.46 -54.89
C ASN A 128 7.11 -40.75 -53.73
N ASP A 129 8.39 -40.97 -54.03
CA ASP A 129 9.42 -41.35 -53.05
C ASP A 129 9.70 -40.29 -51.95
N GLY A 130 9.32 -40.57 -50.70
CA GLY A 130 9.40 -39.64 -49.56
C GLY A 130 8.05 -39.04 -49.15
N ASP A 131 6.97 -39.28 -49.89
CA ASP A 131 5.61 -38.99 -49.41
C ASP A 131 5.20 -40.04 -48.36
N VAL A 132 4.40 -39.61 -47.40
CA VAL A 132 3.73 -40.47 -46.44
C VAL A 132 2.27 -40.55 -46.86
N LEU A 133 1.88 -41.65 -47.51
CA LEU A 133 0.47 -41.95 -47.74
C LEU A 133 -0.13 -42.57 -46.48
N HIS A 134 -1.10 -41.88 -45.91
CA HIS A 134 -2.03 -42.36 -44.92
C HIS A 134 -3.31 -42.82 -45.64
N VAL A 135 -3.50 -44.12 -45.79
CA VAL A 135 -4.74 -44.64 -46.37
C VAL A 135 -5.77 -44.86 -45.28
N TYR A 136 -6.85 -44.08 -45.28
CA TYR A 136 -8.10 -44.38 -44.58
C TYR A 136 -9.00 -45.26 -45.47
N LYS A 137 -10.21 -45.63 -45.05
CA LYS A 137 -11.20 -46.34 -45.90
C LYS A 137 -12.42 -45.47 -46.12
#